data_AF-A0AAV1LR43-F1
#
_entry.id   AF-A0AAV1LR43-F1
#
_cell.length_a   1.000
_cell.length_b   1.000
_cell.length_c   1.000
_cell.angle_alpha   90.00
_cell.angle_beta   90.00
_cell.angle_gamma   90.00
#
_symmetry.space_group_name_H-M   'P 1'
#
loop_
_entity.id
_entity.type
_entity.pdbx_description
1 polymer ?
#
loop_
_entity_poly.entity_id
_entity_poly.type
_entity_poly.pdbx_seq_one_letter_code
_entity_poly.pdbx_strand_id
1 'polypeptide(L)'
;MPQARVKFGCCERQTSTPNTLSCYSCKIKYHLNCVNIKKSLKDLPEEFKSKWSCPCCRSKIPKFDNTDTPIKATTSQPESDSEDFSTNVNLRRGTVQNAEVSADSIRQIVREELECILESFKTNIIKQLELKTKEILDKFNQISESMSKVESQLEHIQNEVQSNCKKINILESENTTLRKTWLNNGCYDAEIFASGYVVYRRDRETSPLSGLKKGGGVLIAVSERLASRRIVEWETDCEDVWVSVTPNSTKNPVKILLCAVYLPPSVTKHTLDIFIDKANGILGSRTDREYTLIASDYNLSRITWLGNHRNDTFNHMLPSGFGGNELLCKFINFISLNNLKQFNCVTNIKNKILDLILCN
;
A
#
# COMPACT_ATOMS: atom_id res chain seq x y z
N MET A 1 2.60 -0.66 32.27
CA MET A 1 3.03 -1.95 31.68
C MET A 1 2.59 -1.98 30.23
N PRO A 2 3.47 -2.27 29.25
CA PRO A 2 3.08 -2.30 27.85
C PRO A 2 2.21 -3.54 27.59
N GLN A 3 1.00 -3.34 27.06
CA GLN A 3 0.12 -4.43 26.63
C GLN A 3 0.83 -5.24 25.53
N ALA A 4 0.97 -6.55 25.74
CA ALA A 4 1.57 -7.46 24.79
C ALA A 4 0.80 -7.42 23.46
N ARG A 5 1.50 -7.12 22.36
CA ARG A 5 0.91 -7.10 21.01
C ARG A 5 0.52 -8.52 20.60
N VAL A 6 -0.77 -8.78 20.43
CA VAL A 6 -1.27 -10.06 19.91
C VAL A 6 -0.97 -10.13 18.40
N LYS A 7 -0.13 -11.09 17.99
CA LYS A 7 0.21 -11.34 16.58
C LYS A 7 -0.87 -12.22 15.93
N PHE A 8 -1.45 -11.78 14.81
CA PHE A 8 -2.45 -12.54 14.05
C PHE A 8 -1.79 -13.25 12.86
N GLY A 9 -2.32 -14.42 12.47
CA GLY A 9 -1.70 -15.27 11.46
C GLY A 9 -1.79 -14.78 10.01
N CYS A 10 -2.70 -13.86 9.70
CA CYS A 10 -2.94 -13.38 8.33
C CYS A 10 -2.82 -11.86 8.14
N CYS A 11 -2.61 -11.07 9.19
CA CYS A 11 -2.45 -9.62 9.04
C CYS A 11 -1.83 -8.98 10.29
N GLU A 12 -1.29 -7.77 10.14
CA GLU A 12 -0.77 -6.95 11.24
C GLU A 12 -1.77 -5.91 11.77
N ARG A 13 -3.04 -5.97 11.32
CA ARG A 13 -4.08 -5.01 11.71
C ARG A 13 -4.37 -5.13 13.21
N GLN A 14 -4.12 -4.05 13.96
CA GLN A 14 -4.54 -3.91 15.35
C GLN A 14 -5.99 -3.42 15.34
N THR A 15 -6.95 -4.34 15.43
CA THR A 15 -8.34 -3.95 15.65
C THR A 15 -8.78 -4.42 17.02
N SER A 16 -9.40 -3.53 17.78
CA SER A 16 -10.02 -3.81 19.08
C SER A 16 -11.29 -4.66 18.96
N THR A 17 -11.44 -5.44 17.88
CA THR A 17 -12.71 -6.09 17.54
C THR A 17 -12.80 -7.49 18.14
N PRO A 18 -13.96 -7.88 18.70
CA PRO A 18 -14.17 -9.20 19.30
C PRO A 18 -14.31 -10.35 18.28
N ASN A 19 -14.20 -10.07 16.98
CA ASN A 19 -14.46 -11.01 15.89
C ASN A 19 -13.18 -11.76 15.45
N THR A 20 -12.57 -12.46 16.40
CA THR A 20 -11.36 -13.27 16.18
C THR A 20 -11.63 -14.75 16.41
N LEU A 21 -11.01 -15.62 15.61
CA LEU A 21 -11.13 -17.07 15.69
C LEU A 21 -9.74 -17.69 15.86
N SER A 22 -9.63 -18.72 16.70
CA SER A 22 -8.38 -19.42 16.97
C SER A 22 -8.33 -20.73 16.19
N CYS A 23 -7.23 -20.99 15.48
CA CYS A 23 -7.06 -22.25 14.77
C CYS A 23 -6.89 -23.41 15.78
N TYR A 24 -7.65 -24.49 15.58
CA TYR A 24 -7.57 -25.69 16.42
C TYR A 24 -6.16 -26.29 16.44
N SER A 25 -5.48 -26.36 15.29
CA SER A 25 -4.17 -27.01 15.16
C SER A 25 -3.00 -26.13 15.61
N CYS A 26 -2.91 -24.88 15.15
CA CYS A 26 -1.74 -24.03 15.44
C CYS A 26 -1.96 -22.99 16.55
N LYS A 27 -3.18 -22.88 17.09
CA LYS A 27 -3.59 -21.94 18.15
C LYS A 27 -3.40 -20.44 17.82
N ILE A 28 -2.97 -20.11 16.61
CA ILE A 28 -2.86 -18.73 16.13
C ILE A 28 -4.27 -18.14 15.96
N LYS A 29 -4.41 -16.85 16.27
CA LYS A 29 -5.65 -16.07 16.11
C LYS A 29 -5.74 -15.45 14.71
N TYR A 30 -6.95 -15.38 14.18
CA TYR A 30 -7.29 -14.84 12.88
C TYR A 30 -8.52 -13.95 12.98
N HIS A 31 -8.57 -12.83 12.25
CA HIS A 31 -9.82 -12.10 12.09
C HIS A 31 -10.77 -12.87 11.17
N LEU A 32 -12.07 -12.90 11.48
CA LEU A 32 -13.07 -13.58 10.65
C LEU A 32 -13.03 -13.12 9.19
N ASN A 33 -12.87 -11.81 8.97
CA ASN A 33 -12.73 -11.22 7.63
C ASN A 33 -11.47 -11.71 6.89
N CYS A 34 -10.36 -11.95 7.60
CA CYS A 34 -9.11 -12.42 6.99
C CYS A 34 -9.20 -13.87 6.50
N VAL A 35 -10.16 -14.64 7.04
CA VAL A 35 -10.39 -16.05 6.66
C VAL A 35 -11.71 -16.22 5.91
N ASN A 36 -12.22 -15.13 5.33
CA ASN A 36 -13.43 -15.07 4.51
C ASN A 36 -14.71 -15.60 5.20
N ILE A 37 -14.81 -15.43 6.51
CA ILE A 37 -16.03 -15.72 7.27
C ILE A 37 -16.82 -14.40 7.42
N LYS A 38 -17.95 -14.31 6.71
CA LYS A 38 -18.81 -13.11 6.68
C LYS A 38 -19.81 -13.03 7.85
N LYS A 39 -19.90 -14.06 8.69
CA LYS A 39 -20.81 -14.13 9.85
C LYS A 39 -20.17 -13.52 11.10
N SER A 40 -20.98 -12.99 12.02
CA SER A 40 -20.50 -12.56 13.34
C SER A 40 -20.08 -13.76 14.17
N LEU A 41 -19.15 -13.59 15.12
CA LEU A 41 -18.71 -14.69 16.00
C LEU A 41 -19.88 -15.30 16.78
N LYS A 42 -20.92 -14.52 17.09
CA LYS A 42 -22.13 -14.96 17.80
C LYS A 42 -23.00 -15.93 16.97
N ASP A 43 -22.91 -15.87 15.64
CA ASP A 43 -23.75 -16.63 14.72
C ASP A 43 -23.08 -17.94 14.25
N LEU A 44 -21.89 -18.23 14.76
CA LEU A 44 -21.15 -19.46 14.43
C LEU A 44 -21.46 -20.55 15.47
N PRO A 45 -21.75 -21.80 15.04
CA PRO A 45 -21.90 -22.93 15.95
C PRO A 45 -20.65 -23.16 16.80
N GLU A 46 -20.81 -23.51 18.08
CA GLU A 46 -19.68 -23.80 18.98
C GLU A 46 -18.83 -24.99 18.52
N GLU A 47 -19.45 -25.97 17.86
CA GLU A 47 -18.74 -27.07 17.23
C GLU A 47 -17.81 -26.61 16.10
N PHE A 48 -18.25 -25.63 15.32
CA PHE A 48 -17.41 -25.03 14.27
C PHE A 48 -16.24 -24.26 14.89
N LYS A 49 -16.48 -23.47 15.94
CA LYS A 49 -15.42 -22.69 16.62
C LYS A 49 -14.35 -23.58 17.21
N SER A 50 -14.74 -24.71 17.81
CA SER A 50 -13.82 -25.66 18.46
C SER A 50 -13.01 -26.49 17.47
N LYS A 51 -13.54 -26.79 16.28
CA LYS A 51 -12.87 -27.61 15.25
C LYS A 51 -12.26 -26.81 14.09
N TRP A 52 -12.43 -25.49 14.06
CA TRP A 52 -11.99 -24.67 12.93
C TRP A 52 -10.46 -24.71 12.75
N SER A 53 -10.02 -24.95 11.52
CA SER A 53 -8.61 -25.01 11.14
C SER A 53 -8.29 -23.93 10.09
N CYS A 54 -7.18 -23.21 10.28
CA CYS A 54 -6.77 -22.15 9.35
C CYS A 54 -6.33 -22.75 7.99
N PRO A 55 -6.30 -21.93 6.91
CA PRO A 55 -5.91 -22.40 5.58
C PRO A 55 -4.54 -23.11 5.53
N CYS A 56 -3.56 -22.61 6.29
CA CYS A 56 -2.21 -23.19 6.36
C CYS A 56 -2.16 -24.55 7.07
N CYS A 57 -3.08 -24.83 8.01
CA CYS A 57 -3.17 -26.12 8.69
C CYS A 57 -4.04 -27.08 7.88
N ARG A 58 -5.12 -26.58 7.27
CA ARG A 58 -6.03 -27.37 6.43
C ARG A 58 -5.32 -27.93 5.20
N SER A 59 -4.38 -27.19 4.61
CA SER A 59 -3.57 -27.67 3.48
C SER A 59 -2.59 -28.79 3.85
N LYS A 60 -2.36 -29.05 5.14
CA LYS A 60 -1.48 -30.12 5.64
C LYS A 60 -2.23 -31.40 6.01
N ILE A 61 -3.57 -31.39 5.96
CA ILE A 61 -4.37 -32.58 6.24
C ILE A 61 -4.46 -33.40 4.94
N PRO A 62 -4.15 -34.71 4.98
CA PRO A 62 -4.37 -35.59 3.84
C PRO A 62 -5.84 -35.52 3.42
N LYS A 63 -6.10 -35.32 2.13
CA LYS A 63 -7.47 -35.38 1.61
C LYS A 63 -7.95 -36.83 1.83
N PHE A 64 -8.98 -37.01 2.65
CA PHE A 64 -9.43 -38.32 3.12
C PHE A 64 -10.46 -38.96 2.18
N ASP A 65 -10.78 -38.31 1.06
CA ASP A 65 -11.77 -38.81 0.11
C ASP A 65 -11.25 -38.72 -1.32
N ASN A 66 -11.08 -39.90 -1.92
CA ASN A 66 -10.47 -40.11 -3.23
C ASN A 66 -11.51 -40.66 -4.22
N THR A 67 -12.80 -40.69 -3.86
CA THR A 67 -13.84 -41.37 -4.65
C THR A 67 -14.06 -40.77 -6.04
N ASP A 68 -13.58 -39.55 -6.29
CA ASP A 68 -13.59 -38.90 -7.62
C ASP A 68 -12.26 -38.98 -8.38
N THR A 69 -11.32 -39.83 -7.94
CA THR A 69 -10.09 -40.11 -8.69
C THR A 69 -10.30 -41.38 -9.52
N PRO A 70 -10.24 -41.34 -10.87
CA PRO A 70 -10.39 -42.54 -11.68
C PRO A 70 -9.25 -43.51 -11.35
N ILE A 71 -9.59 -44.66 -10.77
CA ILE A 71 -8.62 -45.69 -10.41
C ILE A 71 -8.20 -46.40 -11.71
N LYS A 72 -6.94 -46.22 -12.12
CA LYS A 72 -6.28 -47.15 -13.06
C LYS A 72 -6.15 -48.49 -12.35
N ALA A 73 -6.88 -49.50 -12.81
CA ALA A 73 -6.64 -50.88 -12.40
C ALA A 73 -5.24 -51.29 -12.85
N THR A 74 -4.33 -51.47 -11.89
CA THR A 74 -3.09 -52.21 -12.09
C THR A 74 -3.22 -53.48 -11.28
N THR A 75 -3.36 -54.62 -11.94
CA THR A 75 -3.07 -55.93 -11.35
C THR A 75 -2.25 -56.71 -12.36
N SER A 76 -0.94 -56.56 -12.23
CA SER A 76 0.05 -57.56 -12.60
C SER A 76 -0.11 -58.75 -11.66
N GLN A 77 -0.56 -59.88 -12.18
CA GLN A 77 -0.26 -61.18 -11.57
C GLN A 77 1.20 -61.56 -11.87
N PRO A 78 1.84 -62.28 -10.95
CA PRO A 78 2.70 -63.36 -11.37
C PRO A 78 2.34 -64.67 -10.67
N GLU A 79 2.65 -65.77 -11.35
CA GLU A 79 2.68 -67.18 -10.87
C GLU A 79 1.29 -67.84 -10.80
N SER A 80 1.08 -69.11 -11.16
CA SER A 80 1.84 -70.17 -11.82
C SER A 80 0.82 -71.32 -11.91
N ASP A 81 0.45 -71.78 -13.11
CA ASP A 81 -0.41 -72.97 -13.21
C ASP A 81 0.46 -74.23 -13.19
N SER A 82 0.40 -74.95 -12.07
CA SER A 82 0.85 -76.33 -11.97
C SER A 82 -0.14 -77.14 -11.13
N GLU A 83 -1.29 -77.48 -11.72
CA GLU A 83 -2.10 -78.62 -11.27
C GLU A 83 -2.71 -79.37 -12.46
N ASP A 84 -1.94 -80.38 -12.86
CA ASP A 84 -2.36 -81.76 -13.12
C ASP A 84 -3.87 -82.06 -12.95
N PHE A 85 -4.59 -82.25 -14.07
CA PHE A 85 -5.76 -83.11 -14.12
C PHE A 85 -5.76 -83.93 -15.40
N SER A 86 -5.21 -85.13 -15.25
CA SER A 86 -5.30 -86.24 -16.18
C SER A 86 -6.70 -86.87 -16.12
N THR A 87 -7.52 -86.63 -17.15
CA THR A 87 -8.66 -87.50 -17.48
C THR A 87 -8.38 -88.23 -18.80
N ASN A 88 -7.65 -89.34 -18.69
CA ASN A 88 -7.56 -90.35 -19.73
C ASN A 88 -8.82 -91.22 -19.70
N VAL A 89 -9.67 -91.09 -20.72
CA VAL A 89 -10.70 -92.08 -21.06
C VAL A 89 -10.10 -93.01 -22.11
N ASN A 90 -9.88 -94.27 -21.74
CA ASN A 90 -9.58 -95.34 -22.69
C ASN A 90 -10.82 -95.63 -23.55
N LEU A 91 -10.67 -95.65 -24.89
CA LEU A 91 -11.21 -96.72 -25.77
C LEU A 91 -10.85 -96.54 -27.25
N ARG A 92 -9.99 -97.47 -27.71
CA ARG A 92 -10.04 -98.22 -28.99
C ARG A 92 -10.37 -97.51 -30.31
N ARG A 93 -9.32 -97.48 -31.14
CA ARG A 93 -9.21 -98.04 -32.51
C ARG A 93 -10.35 -97.74 -33.50
N GLY A 94 -10.13 -96.72 -34.31
CA GLY A 94 -10.74 -96.57 -35.63
C GLY A 94 -9.72 -95.96 -36.58
N THR A 95 -9.08 -96.78 -37.39
CA THR A 95 -8.12 -96.39 -38.42
C THR A 95 -8.84 -95.52 -39.44
N VAL A 96 -8.59 -94.21 -39.41
CA VAL A 96 -8.96 -93.29 -40.50
C VAL A 96 -7.70 -92.57 -40.91
N GLN A 97 -7.37 -92.71 -42.20
CA GLN A 97 -6.26 -92.04 -42.85
C GLN A 97 -6.44 -90.53 -42.69
N ASN A 98 -5.76 -89.94 -41.71
CA ASN A 98 -5.60 -88.50 -41.64
C ASN A 98 -4.64 -88.12 -42.76
N ALA A 99 -5.11 -87.31 -43.70
CA ALA A 99 -4.24 -86.48 -44.50
C ALA A 99 -3.38 -85.68 -43.51
N GLU A 100 -2.09 -85.98 -43.45
CA GLU A 100 -1.14 -85.22 -42.64
C GLU A 100 -1.16 -83.78 -43.16
N VAL A 101 -1.90 -82.91 -42.47
CA VAL A 101 -1.72 -81.48 -42.62
C VAL A 101 -0.30 -81.21 -42.15
N SER A 102 0.59 -80.93 -43.10
CA SER A 102 1.99 -80.60 -42.81
C SER A 102 2.04 -79.49 -41.77
N ALA A 103 2.91 -79.63 -40.77
CA ALA A 103 3.18 -78.58 -39.80
C ALA A 103 3.57 -77.25 -40.48
N ASP A 104 4.14 -77.31 -41.69
CA ASP A 104 4.46 -76.13 -42.50
C ASP A 104 3.20 -75.44 -43.06
N SER A 105 2.15 -76.19 -43.43
CA SER A 105 0.87 -75.60 -43.84
C SER A 105 0.19 -74.88 -42.67
N ILE A 106 0.26 -75.43 -41.46
CA ILE A 106 -0.27 -74.77 -40.25
C ILE A 106 0.53 -73.52 -39.91
N ARG A 107 1.88 -73.59 -39.98
CA ARG A 107 2.75 -72.42 -39.75
C ARG A 107 2.52 -71.30 -40.76
N GLN A 108 2.23 -71.66 -42.02
CA GLN A 108 1.95 -70.70 -43.07
C GLN A 108 0.63 -69.96 -42.80
N ILE A 109 -0.44 -70.69 -42.49
CA ILE A 109 -1.74 -70.10 -42.13
C ILE A 109 -1.62 -69.18 -40.91
N VAL A 110 -0.90 -69.62 -39.87
CA VAL A 110 -0.70 -68.81 -38.66
C VAL A 110 0.09 -67.53 -38.95
N ARG A 111 1.08 -67.55 -39.84
CA ARG A 111 1.80 -66.32 -40.25
C ARG A 111 0.90 -65.37 -41.02
N GLU A 112 0.11 -65.87 -41.96
CA GLU A 112 -0.80 -65.05 -42.77
C GLU A 112 -1.87 -64.38 -41.89
N GLU A 113 -2.44 -65.11 -40.92
CA GLU A 113 -3.38 -64.56 -39.94
C GLU A 113 -2.71 -63.53 -39.02
N LEU A 114 -1.49 -63.79 -38.54
CA LEU A 114 -0.73 -62.85 -37.70
C LEU A 114 -0.36 -61.58 -38.46
N GLU A 115 0.05 -61.67 -39.73
CA GLU A 115 0.31 -60.51 -40.59
C GLU A 115 -0.97 -59.69 -40.81
N CYS A 116 -2.10 -60.36 -41.05
CA CYS A 116 -3.39 -59.70 -41.22
C CYS A 116 -3.80 -58.94 -39.94
N ILE A 117 -3.65 -59.56 -38.77
CA ILE A 117 -3.92 -58.92 -37.47
C ILE A 117 -2.95 -57.76 -37.21
N LEU A 118 -1.66 -57.92 -37.51
CA LEU A 118 -0.65 -56.88 -37.33
C LEU A 118 -0.89 -55.68 -38.24
N GLU A 119 -1.24 -55.88 -39.51
CA GLU A 119 -1.58 -54.78 -40.41
C GLU A 119 -2.89 -54.08 -40.00
N SER A 120 -3.89 -54.83 -39.53
CA SER A 120 -5.11 -54.25 -38.94
C SER A 120 -4.81 -53.44 -37.68
N PHE A 121 -3.92 -53.92 -36.81
CA PHE A 121 -3.54 -53.22 -35.59
C PHE A 121 -2.73 -51.95 -35.89
N LYS A 122 -1.76 -52.04 -36.78
CA LYS A 122 -0.94 -50.92 -37.27
C LYS A 122 -1.80 -49.83 -37.90
N THR A 123 -2.72 -50.19 -38.79
CA THR A 123 -3.64 -49.21 -39.40
C THR A 123 -4.56 -48.55 -38.38
N ASN A 124 -5.02 -49.30 -37.36
CA ASN A 124 -5.83 -48.72 -36.29
C ASN A 124 -5.02 -47.73 -35.40
N ILE A 125 -3.79 -48.08 -35.04
CA ILE A 125 -2.89 -47.18 -34.28
C ILE A 125 -2.58 -45.92 -35.07
N ILE A 126 -2.25 -46.05 -36.35
CA ILE A 126 -1.92 -44.90 -37.21
C ILE A 126 -3.13 -43.96 -37.28
N LYS A 127 -4.34 -44.50 -37.50
CA LYS A 127 -5.57 -43.68 -37.50
C LYS A 127 -5.81 -42.97 -36.17
N GLN A 128 -5.60 -43.65 -35.04
CA GLN A 128 -5.73 -43.05 -33.70
C GLN A 128 -4.71 -41.92 -33.49
N LEU A 129 -3.45 -42.13 -33.89
CA LEU A 129 -2.39 -41.13 -33.79
C LEU A 129 -2.64 -39.92 -34.70
N GLU A 130 -3.10 -40.14 -35.92
CA GLU A 130 -3.46 -39.07 -36.86
C GLU A 130 -4.61 -38.21 -36.30
N LEU A 131 -5.66 -38.85 -35.78
CA LEU A 131 -6.78 -38.16 -35.14
C LEU A 131 -6.33 -37.33 -33.95
N LYS A 132 -5.51 -37.91 -33.05
CA LYS A 132 -5.00 -37.19 -31.88
C LYS A 132 -4.04 -36.06 -32.25
N THR A 133 -3.21 -36.25 -33.27
CA THR A 133 -2.30 -35.21 -33.77
C THR A 133 -3.09 -34.04 -34.35
N LYS A 134 -4.17 -34.31 -35.09
CA LYS A 134 -5.09 -33.29 -35.60
C LYS A 134 -5.79 -32.55 -34.45
N GLU A 135 -6.30 -33.26 -33.45
CA GLU A 135 -6.93 -32.65 -32.27
C GLU A 135 -5.97 -31.71 -31.52
N ILE A 136 -4.69 -32.09 -31.41
CA ILE A 136 -3.65 -31.25 -30.81
C ILE A 136 -3.38 -30.01 -31.66
N LEU A 137 -3.30 -30.16 -32.99
CA LEU A 137 -3.08 -29.05 -33.91
C LEU A 137 -4.21 -28.02 -33.83
N ASP A 138 -5.46 -28.48 -33.76
CA ASP A 138 -6.63 -27.61 -33.62
C ASP A 138 -6.60 -26.83 -32.29
N LYS A 139 -6.23 -27.49 -31.18
CA LYS A 139 -6.03 -26.81 -29.89
C LYS A 139 -4.87 -25.80 -29.93
N PHE A 140 -3.78 -26.12 -30.65
CA PHE A 140 -2.65 -25.22 -30.80
C PHE A 140 -3.03 -23.96 -31.58
N ASN A 141 -3.82 -24.11 -32.64
CA ASN A 141 -4.36 -22.99 -33.41
C ASN A 141 -5.28 -22.11 -32.54
N GLN A 142 -6.14 -22.72 -31.73
CA GLN A 142 -7.01 -21.99 -30.81
C GLN A 142 -6.21 -21.19 -29.75
N ILE A 143 -5.13 -21.78 -29.22
CA ILE A 143 -4.22 -21.10 -28.30
C ILE A 143 -3.52 -19.93 -28.99
N SER A 144 -3.05 -20.13 -30.22
CA SER A 144 -2.38 -19.08 -31.00
C SER A 144 -3.30 -17.87 -31.26
N GLU A 145 -4.57 -18.12 -31.58
CA GLU A 145 -5.58 -17.07 -31.72
C GLU A 145 -5.84 -16.35 -30.38
N SER A 146 -5.95 -17.09 -29.28
CA SER A 146 -6.09 -16.51 -27.94
C SER A 146 -4.88 -15.65 -27.56
N MET A 147 -3.67 -16.08 -27.91
CA MET A 147 -2.43 -15.37 -27.61
C MET A 147 -2.36 -14.05 -28.36
N SER A 148 -2.72 -14.03 -29.65
CA SER A 148 -2.83 -12.80 -30.44
C SER A 148 -3.86 -11.81 -29.85
N LYS A 149 -5.00 -12.31 -29.35
CA LYS A 149 -5.98 -11.47 -28.65
C LYS A 149 -5.40 -10.85 -27.38
N VAL A 150 -4.67 -11.62 -26.57
CA VAL A 150 -4.03 -11.12 -25.34
C VAL A 150 -2.96 -10.08 -25.67
N GLU A 151 -2.15 -10.30 -26.69
CA GLU A 151 -1.14 -9.33 -27.16
C GLU A 151 -1.79 -7.98 -27.53
N SER A 152 -2.90 -8.01 -28.29
CA SER A 152 -3.63 -6.78 -28.64
C SER A 152 -4.22 -6.05 -27.43
N GLN A 153 -4.70 -6.80 -26.42
CA GLN A 153 -5.22 -6.20 -25.17
C GLN A 153 -4.11 -5.57 -24.33
N LEU A 154 -2.92 -6.20 -24.28
CA LEU A 154 -1.77 -5.65 -23.57
C LEU A 154 -1.33 -4.33 -24.20
N GLU A 155 -1.29 -4.24 -25.52
CA GLU A 155 -0.95 -3.00 -26.23
C GLU A 155 -1.98 -1.88 -25.94
N HIS A 156 -3.27 -2.21 -25.95
CA HIS A 156 -4.33 -1.26 -25.58
C HIS A 156 -4.16 -0.74 -24.14
N ILE A 157 -3.91 -1.63 -23.17
CA ILE A 157 -3.71 -1.25 -21.76
C ILE A 157 -2.46 -0.37 -21.62
N GLN A 158 -1.36 -0.69 -22.30
CA GLN A 158 -0.15 0.12 -22.27
C GLN A 158 -0.41 1.55 -22.77
N ASN A 159 -1.14 1.69 -23.87
CA ASN A 159 -1.52 2.99 -24.42
C ASN A 159 -2.41 3.80 -23.47
N GLU A 160 -3.38 3.14 -22.82
CA GLU A 160 -4.26 3.78 -21.85
C GLU A 160 -3.50 4.24 -20.60
N VAL A 161 -2.60 3.41 -20.08
CA VAL A 161 -1.71 3.75 -18.95
C VAL A 161 -0.83 4.95 -19.32
N GLN A 162 -0.22 4.97 -20.50
CA GLN A 162 0.62 6.09 -20.93
C GLN A 162 -0.17 7.40 -21.05
N SER A 163 -1.39 7.34 -21.59
CA SER A 163 -2.31 8.48 -21.67
C SER A 163 -2.69 9.00 -20.28
N ASN A 164 -3.05 8.10 -19.36
CA ASN A 164 -3.42 8.47 -18.00
C ASN A 164 -2.24 9.05 -17.20
N CYS A 165 -1.02 8.52 -17.37
CA CYS A 165 0.19 9.11 -16.79
C CYS A 165 0.40 10.56 -17.26
N LYS A 166 0.19 10.85 -18.55
CA LYS A 166 0.26 12.23 -19.07
C LYS A 166 -0.78 13.14 -18.41
N LYS A 167 -2.03 12.67 -18.27
CA LYS A 167 -3.10 13.42 -17.60
C LYS A 167 -2.77 13.70 -16.12
N ILE A 168 -2.26 12.70 -15.41
CA ILE A 168 -1.85 12.84 -14.00
C ILE A 168 -0.75 13.90 -13.85
N ASN A 169 0.28 13.87 -14.70
CA ASN A 169 1.36 14.87 -14.65
C ASN A 169 0.86 16.30 -14.90
N ILE A 170 -0.09 16.48 -15.83
CA ILE A 170 -0.73 17.78 -16.10
C ILE A 170 -1.51 18.24 -14.86
N LEU A 171 -2.35 17.37 -14.31
CA LEU A 171 -3.14 17.67 -13.11
C LEU A 171 -2.25 17.98 -11.90
N GLU A 172 -1.12 17.28 -11.72
CA GLU A 172 -0.16 17.57 -10.66
C GLU A 172 0.51 18.95 -10.83
N SER A 173 0.83 19.33 -12.06
CA SER A 173 1.36 20.67 -12.39
C SER A 173 0.33 21.77 -12.10
N GLU A 174 -0.90 21.60 -12.58
CA GLU A 174 -2.01 22.54 -12.35
C GLU A 174 -2.37 22.66 -10.86
N ASN A 175 -2.35 21.55 -10.11
CA ASN A 175 -2.61 21.56 -8.67
C ASN A 175 -1.45 22.21 -7.90
N THR A 176 -0.21 22.08 -8.37
CA THR A 176 0.95 22.80 -7.80
C THR A 176 0.82 24.31 -8.03
N THR A 177 0.26 24.72 -9.16
CA THR A 177 -0.15 26.10 -9.44
C THR A 177 -1.24 26.52 -8.47
N LEU A 178 -2.37 25.81 -8.34
CA LEU A 178 -3.49 26.28 -7.51
C LEU A 178 -3.23 26.38 -5.99
N ARG A 179 -2.18 25.74 -5.45
CA ARG A 179 -1.98 25.59 -3.99
C ARG A 179 -1.15 26.70 -3.32
N LYS A 180 -0.59 27.63 -4.07
CA LYS A 180 0.20 28.74 -3.51
C LYS A 180 -0.55 30.03 -3.76
N THR A 181 -0.61 30.91 -2.78
CA THR A 181 -1.10 32.29 -2.94
C THR A 181 -0.34 32.90 -4.12
N TRP A 182 -0.90 32.98 -5.34
CA TRP A 182 -0.21 33.56 -6.52
C TRP A 182 -0.04 35.08 -6.45
N LEU A 183 -0.10 35.59 -5.21
CA LEU A 183 0.09 36.96 -4.87
C LEU A 183 1.49 37.40 -5.31
N ASN A 184 1.49 38.51 -6.02
CA ASN A 184 2.65 39.25 -6.49
C ASN A 184 2.31 40.74 -6.43
N ASN A 185 3.27 41.61 -6.70
CA ASN A 185 3.09 43.06 -6.58
C ASN A 185 1.93 43.63 -7.43
N GLY A 186 1.40 42.87 -8.41
CA GLY A 186 0.20 43.23 -9.17
C GLY A 186 -1.14 42.87 -8.53
N CYS A 187 -1.16 42.13 -7.41
CA CYS A 187 -2.38 41.83 -6.65
C CYS A 187 -2.52 42.83 -5.49
N TYR A 188 -3.56 43.66 -5.51
CA TYR A 188 -3.80 44.65 -4.45
C TYR A 188 -4.49 44.02 -3.24
N ASP A 189 -4.13 44.47 -2.04
CA ASP A 189 -4.71 43.93 -0.79
C ASP A 189 -6.24 44.10 -0.73
N ALA A 190 -6.76 45.18 -1.31
CA ALA A 190 -8.20 45.46 -1.43
C ALA A 190 -8.95 44.46 -2.31
N GLU A 191 -8.27 43.68 -3.16
CA GLU A 191 -8.87 42.60 -3.94
C GLU A 191 -9.10 41.34 -3.09
N ILE A 192 -8.34 41.20 -2.00
CA ILE A 192 -8.27 39.97 -1.20
C ILE A 192 -9.01 40.14 0.13
N PHE A 193 -8.92 41.32 0.74
CA PHE A 193 -9.50 41.62 2.05
C PHE A 193 -10.55 42.72 1.93
N ALA A 194 -11.66 42.52 2.64
CA ALA A 194 -12.64 43.58 2.84
C ALA A 194 -12.04 44.74 3.67
N SER A 195 -12.61 45.93 3.53
CA SER A 195 -12.24 47.11 4.34
C SER A 195 -12.25 46.79 5.84
N GLY A 196 -11.29 47.34 6.60
CA GLY A 196 -11.18 47.14 8.06
C GLY A 196 -9.99 46.30 8.52
N TYR A 197 -9.07 45.97 7.62
CA TYR A 197 -7.82 45.27 7.91
C TYR A 197 -6.61 46.04 7.38
N VAL A 198 -5.57 46.12 8.19
CA VAL A 198 -4.22 46.47 7.76
C VAL A 198 -3.50 45.18 7.38
N VAL A 199 -3.07 45.08 6.12
CA VAL A 199 -2.40 43.91 5.58
C VAL A 199 -0.89 44.16 5.55
N TYR A 200 -0.13 43.27 6.18
CA TYR A 200 1.32 43.23 6.14
C TYR A 200 1.75 42.03 5.33
N ARG A 201 2.39 42.27 4.20
CA ARG A 201 2.68 41.24 3.22
C ARG A 201 4.15 41.28 2.80
N ARG A 202 4.69 40.11 2.53
CA ARG A 202 6.01 39.93 1.93
C ARG A 202 5.92 38.96 0.76
N ASP A 203 6.17 39.50 -0.43
CA ASP A 203 6.11 38.73 -1.66
C ASP A 203 7.36 37.87 -1.84
N ARG A 204 7.16 36.66 -2.35
CA ARG A 204 8.24 35.69 -2.59
C ARG A 204 9.41 36.27 -3.37
N GLU A 205 9.14 37.11 -4.37
CA GLU A 205 10.17 37.73 -5.21
C GLU A 205 11.16 38.59 -4.41
N THR A 206 10.72 39.14 -3.27
CA THR A 206 11.54 39.96 -2.37
C THR A 206 12.41 39.15 -1.42
N SER A 207 12.23 37.82 -1.35
CA SER A 207 13.04 36.94 -0.51
C SER A 207 14.25 36.40 -1.28
N PRO A 208 15.50 36.70 -0.84
CA PRO A 208 16.71 36.26 -1.52
C PRO A 208 16.83 34.74 -1.65
N LEU A 209 16.42 33.99 -0.61
CA LEU A 209 16.57 32.53 -0.57
C LEU A 209 15.49 31.76 -1.33
N SER A 210 14.49 32.44 -1.90
CA SER A 210 13.48 31.73 -2.68
C SER A 210 14.00 31.40 -4.07
N GLY A 211 14.13 30.09 -4.35
CA GLY A 211 14.53 29.57 -5.67
C GLY A 211 13.47 29.79 -6.76
N LEU A 212 12.25 30.16 -6.36
CA LEU A 212 11.17 30.54 -7.27
C LEU A 212 10.91 32.03 -7.10
N LYS A 213 10.96 32.81 -8.19
CA LYS A 213 10.73 34.26 -8.14
C LYS A 213 9.32 34.67 -8.57
N LYS A 214 8.38 33.71 -8.67
CA LYS A 214 7.00 33.97 -9.09
C LYS A 214 5.99 33.30 -8.17
N GLY A 215 4.96 34.08 -7.80
CA GLY A 215 3.85 33.69 -6.93
C GLY A 215 4.30 33.34 -5.51
N GLY A 216 3.42 33.46 -4.53
CA GLY A 216 3.65 33.08 -3.14
C GLY A 216 3.75 34.28 -2.20
N GLY A 217 4.62 34.14 -1.21
CA GLY A 217 4.75 35.12 -0.14
C GLY A 217 3.88 34.80 1.06
N VAL A 218 4.12 35.55 2.12
CA VAL A 218 3.44 35.45 3.41
C VAL A 218 2.73 36.75 3.71
N LEU A 219 1.62 36.66 4.45
CA LEU A 219 0.84 37.82 4.84
C LEU A 219 0.26 37.66 6.24
N ILE A 220 0.09 38.79 6.92
CA ILE A 220 -0.63 38.93 8.18
C ILE A 220 -1.64 40.07 7.99
N ALA A 221 -2.93 39.76 8.12
CA ALA A 221 -3.99 40.76 8.14
C ALA A 221 -4.39 41.03 9.60
N VAL A 222 -4.33 42.29 10.03
CA VAL A 222 -4.70 42.72 11.39
C VAL A 222 -5.88 43.67 11.29
N SER A 223 -6.89 43.52 12.15
CA SER A 223 -8.01 44.48 12.17
C SER A 223 -7.51 45.89 12.46
N GLU A 224 -8.00 46.88 11.72
CA GLU A 224 -7.72 48.32 11.95
C GLU A 224 -8.13 48.79 13.35
N ARG A 225 -8.97 48.01 14.05
CA ARG A 225 -9.34 48.24 15.45
C ARG A 225 -8.23 47.93 16.45
N LEU A 226 -7.09 47.39 16.01
CA LEU A 226 -5.94 47.09 16.84
C LEU A 226 -4.75 47.93 16.38
N ALA A 227 -3.97 48.44 17.33
CA ALA A 227 -2.72 49.09 16.99
C ALA A 227 -1.71 48.04 16.50
N SER A 228 -1.23 48.15 15.26
CA SER A 228 -0.25 47.22 14.71
C SER A 228 0.82 47.92 13.89
N ARG A 229 2.00 47.30 13.81
CA ARG A 229 3.09 47.72 12.92
C ARG A 229 3.94 46.54 12.46
N ARG A 230 4.42 46.61 11.22
CA ARG A 230 5.46 45.70 10.70
C ARG A 230 6.81 46.02 11.35
N ILE A 231 7.62 44.99 11.58
CA ILE A 231 8.98 45.11 12.11
C ILE A 231 9.93 44.53 11.06
N VAL A 232 10.37 45.38 10.13
CA VAL A 232 11.16 44.95 8.96
C VAL A 232 12.56 44.48 9.38
N GLU A 233 13.09 45.04 10.47
CA GLU A 233 14.42 44.72 11.00
C GLU A 233 14.52 43.28 11.54
N TRP A 234 13.38 42.62 11.74
CA TRP A 234 13.29 41.26 12.24
C TRP A 234 13.18 40.22 11.12
N GLU A 235 12.91 40.66 9.90
CA GLU A 235 12.80 39.80 8.74
C GLU A 235 14.16 39.24 8.33
N THR A 236 14.15 38.02 7.81
CA THR A 236 15.35 37.31 7.32
C THR A 236 15.36 37.24 5.80
N ASP A 237 16.35 36.58 5.22
CA ASP A 237 16.34 36.29 3.77
C ASP A 237 15.30 35.21 3.36
N CYS A 238 14.59 34.62 4.34
CA CYS A 238 13.47 33.72 4.11
C CYS A 238 12.20 34.48 3.69
N GLU A 239 11.11 33.74 3.41
CA GLU A 239 9.77 34.29 3.20
C GLU A 239 9.10 34.49 4.58
N ASP A 240 9.55 35.49 5.37
CA ASP A 240 9.01 35.80 6.69
C ASP A 240 8.60 37.28 6.87
N VAL A 241 7.52 37.52 7.61
CA VAL A 241 7.02 38.85 7.99
C VAL A 241 6.71 38.91 9.48
N TRP A 242 7.16 39.98 10.14
CA TRP A 242 6.96 40.21 11.57
C TRP A 242 6.07 41.43 11.81
N VAL A 243 5.09 41.28 12.69
CA VAL A 243 4.13 42.34 13.05
C VAL A 243 3.95 42.37 14.56
N SER A 244 4.11 43.54 15.18
CA SER A 244 3.65 43.74 16.56
C SER A 244 2.23 44.25 16.57
N VAL A 245 1.39 43.65 17.42
CA VAL A 245 0.02 44.05 17.68
C VAL A 245 -0.12 44.39 19.16
N THR A 246 -0.75 45.51 19.45
CA THR A 246 -1.09 45.95 20.81
C THR A 246 -2.60 46.03 20.91
N PRO A 247 -3.25 45.15 21.70
CA PRO A 247 -4.68 45.21 21.92
C PRO A 247 -5.08 46.55 22.53
N ASN A 248 -6.16 47.13 22.01
CA ASN A 248 -6.74 48.32 22.59
C ASN A 248 -7.39 47.96 23.93
N SER A 249 -7.09 48.74 24.98
CA SER A 249 -7.71 48.65 26.31
C SER A 249 -7.18 47.57 27.26
N THR A 250 -5.96 47.77 27.79
CA THR A 250 -5.62 47.25 29.12
C THR A 250 -4.88 48.32 29.94
N LYS A 251 -5.12 48.36 31.26
CA LYS A 251 -4.31 49.17 32.21
C LYS A 251 -2.83 48.77 32.22
N ASN A 252 -2.51 47.61 31.64
CA ASN A 252 -1.17 47.06 31.45
C ASN A 252 -1.09 46.49 30.02
N PRO A 253 -0.64 47.28 29.03
CA PRO A 253 -0.58 46.83 27.64
C PRO A 253 0.34 45.62 27.50
N VAL A 254 -0.18 44.59 26.84
CA VAL A 254 0.55 43.42 26.41
C VAL A 254 0.83 43.58 24.92
N LYS A 255 1.99 43.12 24.48
CA LYS A 255 2.36 43.17 23.06
C LYS A 255 2.41 41.75 22.50
N ILE A 256 1.72 41.56 21.39
CA ILE A 256 1.68 40.28 20.66
C ILE A 256 2.56 40.44 19.44
N LEU A 257 3.57 39.59 19.31
CA LEU A 257 4.49 39.51 18.18
C LEU A 257 4.01 38.38 17.26
N LEU A 258 3.53 38.74 16.09
CA LEU A 258 3.10 37.79 15.06
C LEU A 258 4.23 37.62 14.06
N CYS A 259 4.56 36.37 13.75
CA CYS A 259 5.45 36.00 12.66
C CYS A 259 4.69 35.07 11.72
N ALA A 260 4.67 35.39 10.44
CA ALA A 260 4.27 34.45 9.40
C ALA A 260 5.52 34.10 8.59
N VAL A 261 5.85 32.83 8.48
CA VAL A 261 7.03 32.36 7.74
C VAL A 261 6.68 31.17 6.85
N TYR A 262 7.26 31.13 5.65
CA TYR A 262 7.18 30.00 4.75
C TYR A 262 8.60 29.47 4.50
N LEU A 263 8.82 28.19 4.81
CA LEU A 263 10.04 27.50 4.39
C LEU A 263 9.72 26.56 3.23
N PRO A 264 10.37 26.72 2.06
CA PRO A 264 10.06 25.89 0.90
C PRO A 264 10.38 24.40 1.14
N PRO A 265 9.72 23.49 0.43
CA PRO A 265 10.05 22.07 0.46
C PRO A 265 11.54 21.83 0.20
N SER A 266 12.09 20.76 0.80
CA SER A 266 13.54 20.51 0.84
C SER A 266 14.32 21.56 1.64
N VAL A 267 13.77 21.93 2.82
CA VAL A 267 14.43 22.84 3.77
C VAL A 267 15.88 22.41 3.99
N THR A 268 16.79 23.34 3.70
CA THR A 268 18.22 23.14 3.94
C THR A 268 18.59 23.59 5.34
N LYS A 269 19.69 23.04 5.89
CA LYS A 269 20.23 23.47 7.18
C LYS A 269 20.51 24.97 7.19
N HIS A 270 21.10 25.51 6.13
CA HIS A 270 21.39 26.94 5.99
C HIS A 270 20.13 27.82 6.09
N THR A 271 19.05 27.48 5.38
CA THR A 271 17.80 28.25 5.42
C THR A 271 17.18 28.22 6.80
N LEU A 272 17.17 27.03 7.43
CA LEU A 272 16.66 26.88 8.78
C LEU A 272 17.48 27.66 9.81
N ASP A 273 18.80 27.66 9.66
CA ASP A 273 19.74 28.34 10.56
C ASP A 273 19.52 29.85 10.54
N ILE A 274 19.41 30.46 9.35
CA ILE A 274 19.12 31.89 9.19
C ILE A 274 17.86 32.29 9.96
N PHE A 275 16.78 31.54 9.80
CA PHE A 275 15.54 31.82 10.50
C PHE A 275 15.66 31.60 12.02
N ILE A 276 16.19 30.45 12.44
CA ILE A 276 16.31 30.09 13.87
C ILE A 276 17.21 31.08 14.61
N ASP A 277 18.33 31.47 14.04
CA ASP A 277 19.29 32.36 14.71
C ASP A 277 18.68 33.76 14.91
N LYS A 278 17.96 34.28 13.90
CA LYS A 278 17.22 35.53 14.02
C LYS A 278 16.09 35.43 15.03
N ALA A 279 15.28 34.37 14.96
CA ALA A 279 14.17 34.15 15.87
C ALA A 279 14.65 34.00 17.32
N ASN A 280 15.75 33.27 17.57
CA ASN A 280 16.37 33.16 18.89
C ASN A 280 16.76 34.52 19.45
N GLY A 281 17.38 35.39 18.64
CA GLY A 281 17.74 36.75 19.08
C GLY A 281 16.52 37.60 19.46
N ILE A 282 15.43 37.50 18.70
CA ILE A 282 14.16 38.19 18.98
C ILE A 282 13.52 37.65 20.27
N LEU A 283 13.40 36.33 20.37
CA LEU A 283 12.76 35.64 21.48
C LEU A 283 13.58 35.75 22.78
N GLY A 284 14.90 35.90 22.69
CA GLY A 284 15.80 36.09 23.83
C GLY A 284 15.86 37.55 24.33
N SER A 285 15.43 38.52 23.54
CA SER A 285 15.41 39.96 23.91
C SER A 285 14.02 40.46 24.35
N ARG A 286 13.03 39.56 24.41
CA ARG A 286 11.66 39.91 24.78
C ARG A 286 11.53 40.29 26.25
N THR A 287 10.49 41.05 26.55
CA THR A 287 10.04 41.30 27.93
C THR A 287 8.95 40.31 28.37
N ASP A 288 8.68 40.20 29.67
CA ASP A 288 7.61 39.34 30.23
C ASP A 288 6.20 39.71 29.74
N ARG A 289 6.04 40.86 29.06
CA ARG A 289 4.77 41.34 28.50
C ARG A 289 4.70 41.20 26.98
N GLU A 290 5.60 40.40 26.40
CA GLU A 290 5.64 40.09 24.97
C GLU A 290 5.38 38.61 24.71
N TYR A 291 4.26 38.32 24.04
CA TYR A 291 3.90 36.98 23.61
C TYR A 291 4.16 36.84 22.11
N THR A 292 4.73 35.72 21.68
CA THR A 292 5.03 35.49 20.28
C THR A 292 4.21 34.34 19.73
N LEU A 293 3.60 34.56 18.56
CA LEU A 293 2.93 33.56 17.76
C LEU A 293 3.63 33.49 16.40
N ILE A 294 4.16 32.31 16.07
CA ILE A 294 4.79 32.02 14.79
C ILE A 294 3.89 31.04 14.04
N ALA A 295 3.26 31.51 12.97
CA ALA A 295 2.49 30.71 12.04
C ALA A 295 3.35 30.38 10.82
N SER A 296 3.46 29.09 10.49
CA SER A 296 4.40 28.67 9.46
C SER A 296 4.03 27.39 8.76
N ASP A 297 4.22 27.34 7.45
CA ASP A 297 4.41 26.07 6.74
C ASP A 297 5.91 25.78 6.66
N TYR A 298 6.38 24.93 7.59
CA TYR A 298 7.79 24.56 7.68
C TYR A 298 8.17 23.46 6.67
N ASN A 299 7.22 22.79 6.02
CA ASN A 299 7.48 21.63 5.15
C ASN A 299 8.30 20.48 5.81
N LEU A 300 8.36 20.41 7.15
CA LEU A 300 9.11 19.41 7.93
C LEU A 300 8.29 18.12 8.19
N SER A 301 7.85 17.46 7.12
CA SER A 301 6.93 16.30 7.16
C SER A 301 7.40 15.06 7.94
N ARG A 302 8.69 15.00 8.28
CA ARG A 302 9.30 13.91 9.05
C ARG A 302 8.96 13.99 10.54
N ILE A 303 8.67 15.18 11.07
CA ILE A 303 8.23 15.33 12.45
C ILE A 303 6.80 14.80 12.57
N THR A 304 6.56 13.98 13.59
CA THR A 304 5.23 13.48 13.94
C THR A 304 4.77 14.18 15.20
N TRP A 305 3.64 14.88 15.13
CA TRP A 305 3.06 15.65 16.22
C TRP A 305 1.97 14.81 16.90
N LEU A 306 2.13 14.54 18.19
CA LEU A 306 1.22 13.70 18.99
C LEU A 306 0.48 14.58 19.99
N GLY A 307 -0.81 14.30 20.22
CA GLY A 307 -1.59 15.01 21.23
C GLY A 307 -1.00 14.81 22.63
N ASN A 308 -0.84 15.90 23.39
CA ASN A 308 -0.48 15.79 24.80
C ASN A 308 -1.72 15.38 25.61
N HIS A 309 -1.83 14.09 25.93
CA HIS A 309 -2.92 13.54 26.77
C HIS A 309 -2.62 13.58 28.26
N ARG A 310 -1.54 14.25 28.68
CA ARG A 310 -1.33 14.53 30.11
C ARG A 310 -2.35 15.59 30.53
N ASN A 311 -2.76 15.62 31.81
CA ASN A 311 -3.71 16.58 32.39
C ASN A 311 -3.17 18.04 32.39
N ASP A 312 -2.62 18.48 31.27
CA ASP A 312 -2.20 19.85 31.04
C ASP A 312 -3.43 20.67 30.64
N THR A 313 -3.57 21.86 31.18
CA THR A 313 -4.73 22.74 30.93
C THR A 313 -4.83 23.22 29.47
N PHE A 314 -3.82 22.92 28.62
CA PHE A 314 -3.73 23.38 27.25
C PHE A 314 -3.41 22.25 26.27
N ASN A 315 -4.29 22.07 25.29
CA ASN A 315 -4.14 21.13 24.17
C ASN A 315 -3.01 21.59 23.23
N HIS A 316 -1.78 21.12 23.47
CA HIS A 316 -0.65 21.30 22.57
C HIS A 316 -0.10 19.94 22.11
N MET A 317 0.67 19.97 21.03
CA MET A 317 1.23 18.80 20.39
C MET A 317 2.69 18.60 20.77
N LEU A 318 3.10 17.35 20.96
CA LEU A 318 4.47 16.95 21.25
C LEU A 318 5.14 16.39 19.99
N PRO A 319 6.38 16.82 19.68
CA PRO A 319 7.12 16.30 18.55
C PRO A 319 7.63 14.88 18.83
N SER A 320 7.71 14.06 17.78
CA SER A 320 8.27 12.71 17.78
C SER A 320 8.83 12.35 16.40
N GLY A 321 9.62 11.29 16.30
CA GLY A 321 10.16 10.81 15.02
C GLY A 321 11.23 11.71 14.38
N PHE A 322 11.79 12.65 15.14
CA PHE A 322 12.86 13.55 14.68
C PHE A 322 14.28 13.05 14.99
N GLY A 323 14.41 12.00 15.81
CA GLY A 323 15.71 11.45 16.21
C GLY A 323 16.54 10.96 15.02
N GLY A 324 17.84 11.24 15.05
CA GLY A 324 18.79 10.86 13.99
C GLY A 324 18.84 11.82 12.79
N ASN A 325 18.06 12.91 12.79
CA ASN A 325 18.15 13.96 11.79
C ASN A 325 18.56 15.28 12.44
N GLU A 326 19.79 15.75 12.16
CA GLU A 326 20.36 16.96 12.76
C GLU A 326 19.49 18.21 12.53
N LEU A 327 18.94 18.36 11.32
CA LEU A 327 18.10 19.50 10.95
C LEU A 327 16.80 19.52 11.78
N LEU A 328 16.14 18.37 11.92
CA LEU A 328 14.92 18.26 12.73
C LEU A 328 15.22 18.44 14.21
N CYS A 329 16.31 17.85 14.72
CA CYS A 329 16.76 18.06 16.10
C CYS A 329 17.01 19.54 16.38
N LYS A 330 17.64 20.27 15.45
CA LYS A 330 17.88 21.72 15.60
C LYS A 330 16.57 22.50 15.70
N PHE A 331 15.59 22.18 14.87
CA PHE A 331 14.27 22.80 14.94
C PHE A 331 13.55 22.52 16.27
N ILE A 332 13.57 21.27 16.75
CA ILE A 332 12.96 20.92 18.04
C ILE A 332 13.69 21.55 19.22
N ASN A 333 15.02 21.68 19.14
CA ASN A 333 15.82 22.41 20.13
C ASN A 333 15.44 23.89 20.15
N PHE A 334 15.26 24.53 19.00
CA PHE A 334 14.75 25.90 18.91
C PHE A 334 13.39 26.06 19.61
N ILE A 335 12.45 25.16 19.35
CA ILE A 335 11.13 25.17 20.00
C ILE A 335 11.30 25.06 21.52
N SER A 336 12.11 24.10 21.97
CA SER A 336 12.30 23.81 23.40
C SER A 336 13.03 24.95 24.13
N LEU A 337 14.09 25.51 23.52
CA LEU A 337 14.89 26.60 24.08
C LEU A 337 14.05 27.85 24.33
N ASN A 338 13.10 28.13 23.43
CA ASN A 338 12.26 29.32 23.50
C ASN A 338 10.92 29.08 24.19
N ASN A 339 10.74 27.93 24.84
CA ASN A 339 9.49 27.50 25.48
C ASN A 339 8.27 27.57 24.54
N LEU A 340 8.48 27.35 23.24
CA LEU A 340 7.40 27.34 22.26
C LEU A 340 6.64 26.02 22.32
N LYS A 341 5.33 26.09 22.10
CA LYS A 341 4.42 24.95 22.01
C LYS A 341 3.67 25.02 20.69
N GLN A 342 3.42 23.85 20.08
CA GLN A 342 2.64 23.73 18.85
C GLN A 342 1.16 23.47 19.19
N PHE A 343 0.27 24.36 18.73
CA PHE A 343 -1.17 24.29 19.00
C PHE A 343 -2.02 23.79 17.82
N ASN A 344 -1.52 23.83 16.58
CA ASN A 344 -2.30 23.31 15.46
C ASN A 344 -2.33 21.77 15.45
N CYS A 345 -3.53 21.20 15.38
CA CYS A 345 -3.80 19.76 15.32
C CYS A 345 -4.35 19.30 13.96
N VAL A 346 -4.53 20.22 13.00
CA VAL A 346 -5.10 19.91 11.68
C VAL A 346 -4.08 19.15 10.83
N THR A 347 -4.47 17.95 10.39
CA THR A 347 -3.67 17.10 9.52
C THR A 347 -4.07 17.24 8.06
N ASN A 348 -3.11 17.05 7.16
CA ASN A 348 -3.39 16.84 5.75
C ASN A 348 -3.86 15.39 5.46
N ILE A 349 -4.16 15.10 4.18
CA ILE A 349 -4.60 13.77 3.70
C ILE A 349 -3.60 12.62 3.98
N LYS A 350 -2.35 12.94 4.33
CA LYS A 350 -1.30 11.95 4.70
C LYS A 350 -1.12 11.85 6.22
N ASN A 351 -2.05 12.39 7.02
CA ASN A 351 -1.96 12.48 8.48
C ASN A 351 -0.69 13.20 8.96
N LYS A 352 -0.27 14.25 8.24
CA LYS A 352 0.86 15.09 8.61
C LYS A 352 0.41 16.49 8.96
N ILE A 353 1.03 17.08 9.99
CA ILE A 353 0.89 18.48 10.36
C ILE A 353 2.13 19.20 9.84
N LEU A 354 1.95 20.09 8.88
CA LEU A 354 3.02 20.87 8.25
C LEU A 354 2.92 22.36 8.62
N ASP A 355 1.68 22.84 8.71
CA ASP A 355 1.34 24.16 9.23
C ASP A 355 1.45 24.16 10.77
N LEU A 356 2.46 24.83 11.30
CA LEU A 356 2.70 24.95 12.73
C LEU A 356 2.26 26.33 13.24
N ILE A 357 1.67 26.33 14.43
CA ILE A 357 1.32 27.52 15.20
C ILE A 357 2.09 27.42 16.52
N LEU A 358 3.28 28.01 16.53
CA LEU A 358 4.18 28.00 17.68
C LEU A 358 3.89 29.22 18.56
N CYS A 359 3.60 29.00 19.84
CA CYS A 359 3.41 30.08 20.81
C CYS A 359 4.08 29.73 22.14
N ASN A 360 4.64 30.74 22.82
CA ASN A 360 5.17 30.60 24.17
C ASN A 360 4.12 30.83 25.26
#